data_AF-A0A8S4RCK9-F1
#
_entry.id   AF-A0A8S4RCK9-F1
#
_cell.length_a   1.000
_cell.length_b   1.000
_cell.length_c   1.000
_cell.angle_alpha   90.00
_cell.angle_beta   90.00
_cell.angle_gamma   90.00
#
_symmetry.space_group_name_H-M   'P 1'
#
loop_
_entity.id
_entity.type
_entity.pdbx_description
1 polymer ?
#
loop_
_entity_poly.entity_id
_entity_poly.type
_entity_poly.pdbx_seq_one_letter_code
_entity_poly.pdbx_strand_id
1 'polypeptide(L)'
;MELVDEFCNLLQVHTNRDKVVYLACYSLKFWGATAKRPDLSTASARLAAARAATRLFDDAAVIKTLHAYGLGKQDGPWWGPLGTSHSIFTLAFLQAEKLIFLLDTGVLILDERKVYTIRTAHKLFWSLFTFVGFLSN
;
A
#
# COMPACT_ATOMS: atom_id res chain seq x y z
N MET A 1 9.88 1.13 24.69
CA MET A 1 9.52 0.12 23.68
C MET A 1 8.02 -0.20 23.73
N GLU A 2 7.42 -0.37 24.91
CA GLU A 2 5.97 -0.68 25.06
C GLU A 2 5.02 0.29 24.33
N LEU A 3 5.22 1.60 24.44
CA LEU A 3 4.32 2.59 23.85
C LEU A 3 4.33 2.60 22.31
N VAL A 4 5.50 2.29 21.72
CA VAL A 4 5.64 2.16 20.26
C VAL A 4 5.00 0.87 19.78
N ASP A 5 5.15 -0.22 20.54
CA ASP A 5 4.51 -1.50 20.25
C ASP A 5 2.98 -1.43 20.38
N GLU A 6 2.47 -0.69 21.36
CA GLU A 6 1.05 -0.44 21.56
C GLU A 6 0.44 0.38 20.41
N PHE A 7 1.13 1.44 19.96
CA PHE A 7 0.75 2.18 18.75
C PHE A 7 0.76 1.29 17.51
N CYS A 8 1.82 0.50 17.30
CA CYS A 8 1.92 -0.43 16.17
C CYS A 8 0.83 -1.52 16.21
N ASN A 9 0.48 -2.02 17.40
CA ASN A 9 -0.62 -2.99 17.57
C ASN A 9 -1.98 -2.36 17.27
N LEU A 10 -2.21 -1.12 17.70
CA LEU A 10 -3.44 -0.37 17.41
C LEU A 10 -3.57 -0.10 15.91
N LEU A 11 -2.46 0.18 15.22
CA LEU A 11 -2.40 0.32 13.77
C LEU A 11 -2.66 -1.01 13.03
N GLN A 12 -2.14 -2.13 13.53
CA GLN A 12 -2.42 -3.47 12.96
C GLN A 12 -3.91 -3.85 12.99
N VAL A 13 -4.66 -3.40 14.02
CA VAL A 13 -6.13 -3.62 14.09
C VAL A 13 -6.85 -2.96 12.90
N HIS A 14 -6.28 -1.89 12.32
CA HIS A 14 -6.84 -1.21 11.16
C HIS A 14 -6.48 -1.85 9.81
N THR A 15 -5.48 -2.75 9.74
CA THR A 15 -5.02 -3.39 8.50
C THR A 15 -6.10 -4.23 7.80
N ASN A 16 -7.01 -4.88 8.55
CA ASN A 16 -8.14 -5.60 7.93
C ASN A 16 -9.26 -4.66 7.43
N ARG A 17 -9.39 -3.47 8.04
CA ARG A 17 -10.31 -2.43 7.58
C ARG A 17 -9.87 -1.87 6.22
N ASP A 18 -8.57 -1.84 5.97
CA ASP A 18 -8.00 -1.41 4.69
C ASP A 18 -8.51 -2.27 3.52
N LYS A 19 -8.62 -3.60 3.68
CA LYS A 19 -9.18 -4.49 2.64
C LYS A 19 -10.65 -4.18 2.32
N VAL A 20 -11.44 -3.85 3.34
CA VAL A 20 -12.85 -3.48 3.18
C VAL A 20 -12.97 -2.12 2.48
N VAL A 21 -12.14 -1.16 2.85
CA VAL A 21 -12.08 0.16 2.22
C VAL A 21 -11.58 0.05 0.77
N TYR A 22 -10.62 -0.82 0.48
CA TYR A 22 -10.14 -1.13 -0.88
C TYR A 22 -11.28 -1.65 -1.76
N LEU A 23 -11.97 -2.69 -1.28
CA LEU A 23 -13.08 -3.31 -1.99
C LEU A 23 -14.17 -2.28 -2.25
N ALA A 24 -14.59 -1.53 -1.23
CA ALA A 24 -15.59 -0.48 -1.37
C ALA A 24 -15.16 0.60 -2.39
N CYS A 25 -13.89 1.00 -2.38
CA CYS A 25 -13.36 2.00 -3.29
C CYS A 25 -13.39 1.54 -4.75
N TYR A 26 -12.96 0.31 -5.03
CA TYR A 26 -12.99 -0.25 -6.38
C TYR A 26 -14.41 -0.60 -6.84
N SER A 27 -15.27 -1.10 -5.95
CA SER A 27 -16.68 -1.34 -6.25
C SER A 27 -17.40 -0.04 -6.61
N LEU A 28 -17.17 1.05 -5.85
CA LEU A 28 -17.75 2.37 -6.15
C LEU A 28 -17.19 2.99 -7.43
N LYS A 29 -15.90 2.81 -7.70
CA LYS A 29 -15.27 3.26 -8.96
C LYS A 29 -15.82 2.52 -10.16
N PHE A 30 -15.96 1.20 -10.06
CA PHE A 30 -16.54 0.36 -11.11
C PHE A 30 -18.01 0.72 -11.34
N TRP A 31 -18.81 0.78 -10.28
CA TRP A 31 -20.23 1.14 -10.35
C TRP A 31 -20.44 2.56 -10.90
N GLY A 32 -19.64 3.53 -10.45
CA GLY A 32 -19.68 4.91 -10.93
C GLY A 32 -19.38 5.00 -12.42
N ALA A 33 -18.42 4.21 -12.90
CA ALA A 33 -18.07 4.13 -14.32
C ALA A 33 -19.15 3.43 -15.16
N THR A 34 -19.72 2.32 -14.69
CA THR A 34 -20.76 1.57 -15.42
C THR A 34 -22.10 2.29 -15.44
N ALA A 35 -22.49 2.95 -14.34
CA ALA A 35 -23.75 3.67 -14.21
C ALA A 35 -23.67 5.14 -14.67
N LYS A 36 -22.50 5.61 -15.14
CA LYS A 36 -22.22 7.03 -15.48
C LYS A 36 -22.65 8.00 -14.37
N ARG A 37 -22.52 7.59 -13.10
CA ARG A 37 -22.89 8.41 -11.94
C ARG A 37 -21.66 9.09 -11.36
N PRO A 38 -21.47 10.41 -11.58
CA PRO A 38 -20.27 11.11 -11.12
C PRO A 38 -20.17 11.13 -9.58
N ASP A 39 -21.29 11.13 -8.86
CA ASP A 39 -21.31 11.17 -7.39
C ASP A 39 -20.62 9.95 -6.75
N LEU A 40 -20.81 8.77 -7.33
CA LEU A 40 -20.21 7.52 -6.86
C LEU A 40 -18.71 7.46 -7.18
N SER A 41 -18.31 8.05 -8.32
CA SER A 41 -16.90 8.23 -8.67
C SER A 41 -16.21 9.19 -7.69
N THR A 42 -16.83 10.31 -7.35
CA THR A 42 -16.33 11.28 -6.36
C THR A 42 -16.26 10.69 -4.95
N ALA A 43 -17.26 9.87 -4.57
CA ALA A 43 -17.23 9.13 -3.31
C ALA A 43 -16.07 8.12 -3.26
N SER A 44 -15.80 7.41 -4.37
CA SER A 44 -14.63 6.54 -4.49
C SER A 44 -13.32 7.31 -4.34
N ALA A 45 -13.20 8.49 -4.95
CA ALA A 45 -12.01 9.33 -4.84
C ALA A 45 -11.78 9.82 -3.40
N ARG A 46 -12.85 10.19 -2.68
CA ARG A 46 -12.79 10.57 -1.27
C ARG A 46 -12.37 9.42 -0.36
N LEU A 47 -12.89 8.21 -0.60
CA LEU A 47 -12.49 7.00 0.11
C LEU A 47 -11.03 6.63 -0.18
N ALA A 48 -10.57 6.76 -1.43
CA ALA A 48 -9.17 6.57 -1.80
C ALA A 48 -8.25 7.57 -1.09
N ALA A 49 -8.67 8.84 -0.97
CA ALA A 49 -7.91 9.87 -0.28
C ALA A 49 -7.84 9.64 1.24
N ALA A 50 -8.96 9.26 1.87
CA ALA A 50 -9.00 8.91 3.29
C ALA A 50 -8.10 7.69 3.60
N ARG A 51 -8.12 6.68 2.72
CA ARG A 51 -7.23 5.51 2.77
C ARG A 51 -5.75 5.88 2.63
N ALA A 52 -5.44 6.81 1.73
CA ALA A 52 -4.05 7.25 1.53
C ALA A 52 -3.49 7.97 2.78
N ALA A 53 -4.33 8.68 3.53
CA ALA A 53 -3.92 9.27 4.82
C ALA A 53 -3.64 8.21 5.89
N THR A 54 -4.41 7.11 5.94
CA THR A 54 -4.17 6.01 6.89
C THR A 54 -2.94 5.17 6.52
N ARG A 55 -2.55 5.14 5.25
CA ARG A 55 -1.34 4.44 4.75
C ARG A 55 -0.01 5.01 5.25
N LEU A 56 0.02 6.24 5.76
CA LEU A 56 1.22 6.75 6.40
C LEU A 56 1.62 5.86 7.59
N PHE A 57 0.63 5.27 8.25
CA PHE A 57 0.79 4.42 9.42
C PHE A 57 0.96 2.93 9.10
N ASP A 58 0.54 2.47 7.92
CA ASP A 58 0.71 1.07 7.50
C ASP A 58 2.19 0.66 7.40
N ASP A 59 3.10 1.59 7.10
CA ASP A 59 4.54 1.32 7.09
C ASP A 59 5.04 0.80 8.44
N ALA A 60 4.51 1.32 9.55
CA ALA A 60 4.94 0.91 10.89
C ALA A 60 4.55 -0.55 11.17
N ALA A 61 3.35 -0.96 10.73
CA ALA A 61 2.91 -2.34 10.82
C ALA A 61 3.77 -3.26 9.95
N VAL A 62 4.11 -2.85 8.71
CA VAL A 62 4.96 -3.64 7.80
C VAL A 62 6.40 -3.74 8.32
N ILE A 63 6.95 -2.66 8.88
CA ILE A 63 8.28 -2.66 9.52
C ILE A 63 8.28 -3.60 10.74
N LYS A 64 7.24 -3.58 11.56
CA LYS A 64 7.09 -4.51 12.69
C LYS A 64 7.04 -5.96 12.21
N THR A 65 6.28 -6.25 11.16
CA THR A 65 6.24 -7.61 10.59
C THR A 65 7.58 -8.03 9.99
N LEU A 66 8.29 -7.13 9.31
CA LEU A 66 9.62 -7.42 8.76
C LEU A 66 10.64 -7.67 9.88
N HIS A 67 10.59 -6.87 10.95
CA HIS A 67 11.44 -7.05 12.12
C HIS A 67 11.17 -8.37 12.85
N ALA A 68 9.89 -8.75 13.00
CA ALA A 68 9.50 -10.04 13.57
C ALA A 68 9.84 -11.23 12.65
N TYR A 69 9.75 -11.04 11.32
CA TYR A 69 10.07 -12.06 10.32
C TYR A 69 11.59 -12.28 10.16
N GLY A 70 12.40 -11.25 10.43
CA GLY A 70 13.85 -11.28 10.32
C GLY A 70 14.32 -11.57 8.90
N LEU A 71 15.37 -12.40 8.77
CA LEU A 71 15.91 -12.86 7.48
C LEU A 71 15.16 -14.09 6.90
N GLY A 72 13.97 -14.41 7.42
CA GLY A 72 13.19 -15.57 6.96
C GLY A 72 13.83 -16.93 7.29
N LYS A 73 14.66 -17.01 8.34
CA LYS A 73 15.30 -18.27 8.77
C LYS A 73 14.29 -19.39 9.09
N GLN A 74 13.08 -19.01 9.44
CA GLN A 74 11.96 -19.89 9.76
C GLN A 74 11.37 -20.62 8.54
N ASP A 75 11.48 -20.05 7.34
CA ASP A 75 10.94 -20.64 6.10
C ASP A 75 12.02 -21.35 5.26
N GLY A 76 13.24 -21.45 5.79
CA GLY A 76 14.36 -22.13 5.13
C GLY A 76 15.07 -21.28 4.06
N PRO A 77 16.13 -21.82 3.44
CA PRO A 77 17.08 -21.04 2.62
C PRO A 77 16.51 -20.53 1.29
N TRP A 78 15.42 -21.11 0.79
CA TRP A 78 14.80 -20.71 -0.48
C TRP A 78 13.59 -19.79 -0.28
N TRP A 79 12.73 -20.08 0.71
CA TRP A 79 11.50 -19.32 0.94
C TRP A 79 11.71 -18.11 1.87
N GLY A 80 12.67 -18.20 2.79
CA GLY A 80 13.03 -17.09 3.69
C GLY A 80 13.42 -15.80 2.96
N PRO A 81 14.37 -15.86 1.99
CA PRO A 81 14.73 -14.71 1.17
C PRO A 81 13.57 -14.16 0.33
N LEU A 82 12.67 -15.02 -0.16
CA LEU A 82 11.49 -14.62 -0.92
C LEU A 82 10.50 -13.83 -0.05
N GLY A 83 10.19 -14.30 1.16
CA GLY A 83 9.29 -13.56 2.06
C GLY A 83 9.90 -12.26 2.60
N THR A 84 11.22 -12.22 2.80
CA THR A 84 11.92 -10.99 3.16
C THR A 84 11.87 -9.98 2.01
N SER A 85 12.11 -10.47 0.79
CA SER A 85 12.03 -9.67 -0.44
C SER A 85 10.61 -9.15 -0.69
N HIS A 86 9.58 -9.98 -0.46
CA HIS A 86 8.18 -9.57 -0.53
C HIS A 86 7.88 -8.39 0.40
N SER A 87 8.35 -8.47 1.65
CA SER A 87 8.17 -7.41 2.64
C SER A 87 8.89 -6.11 2.25
N ILE A 88 10.10 -6.20 1.69
CA ILE A 88 10.84 -5.04 1.16
C ILE A 88 10.10 -4.41 -0.03
N PHE A 89 9.61 -5.22 -0.98
CA PHE A 89 8.83 -4.71 -2.10
C PHE A 89 7.50 -4.10 -1.66
N THR A 90 6.90 -4.65 -0.61
CA THR A 90 5.70 -4.07 0.02
C THR A 90 5.99 -2.67 0.55
N LEU A 91 7.09 -2.48 1.30
CA LEU A 91 7.50 -1.15 1.79
C LEU A 91 7.79 -0.18 0.64
N ALA A 92 8.52 -0.62 -0.39
CA ALA A 92 8.85 0.22 -1.55
C ALA A 92 7.58 0.63 -2.34
N PHE A 93 6.64 -0.30 -2.49
CA PHE A 93 5.34 -0.04 -3.11
C PHE A 93 4.54 1.00 -2.29
N LEU A 94 4.47 0.85 -0.97
CA LEU A 94 3.77 1.81 -0.09
C LEU A 94 4.38 3.21 -0.18
N GLN A 95 5.71 3.36 -0.25
CA GLN A 95 6.34 4.67 -0.46
C GLN A 95 5.98 5.28 -1.82
N ALA A 96 6.04 4.49 -2.89
CA ALA A 96 5.68 4.96 -4.22
C ALA A 96 4.20 5.37 -4.31
N GLU A 97 3.33 4.66 -3.60
CA GLU A 97 1.91 4.98 -3.54
C GLU A 97 1.63 6.29 -2.78
N LYS A 98 2.38 6.59 -1.71
CA LYS A 98 2.33 7.90 -1.04
C LYS A 98 2.72 9.04 -1.97
N LEU A 99 3.77 8.86 -2.77
CA LEU A 99 4.19 9.86 -3.75
C LEU A 99 3.11 10.10 -4.81
N ILE A 100 2.45 9.04 -5.30
CA ILE A 100 1.31 9.21 -6.22
C ILE A 100 0.16 9.97 -5.56
N PHE A 101 -0.16 9.64 -4.30
CA PHE A 101 -1.21 10.37 -3.59
C PHE A 101 -0.91 11.86 -3.48
N LEU A 102 0.31 12.22 -3.07
CA LEU A 102 0.73 13.62 -2.95
C LEU A 102 0.69 14.37 -4.29
N LEU A 103 1.01 13.68 -5.39
CA LEU A 103 0.89 14.22 -6.75
C LEU A 103 -0.58 14.43 -7.13
N ASP A 104 -1.44 13.44 -6.87
CA ASP A 104 -2.87 13.48 -7.25
C ASP A 104 -3.66 14.49 -6.40
N THR A 105 -3.27 14.76 -5.16
CA THR A 105 -3.85 15.83 -4.33
C THR A 105 -3.32 17.23 -4.66
N GLY A 106 -2.32 17.34 -5.54
CA GLY A 106 -1.66 18.61 -5.87
C GLY A 106 -0.81 19.19 -4.74
N VAL A 107 -0.55 18.42 -3.68
CA VAL A 107 0.32 18.83 -2.56
C VAL A 107 1.78 18.83 -3.01
N LEU A 108 2.15 17.86 -3.85
CA LEU A 108 3.47 17.75 -4.45
C LEU A 108 3.35 18.14 -5.93
N ILE A 109 3.87 19.31 -6.28
CA ILE A 109 3.92 19.79 -7.67
C ILE A 109 5.34 19.54 -8.18
N LEU A 110 5.45 18.67 -9.18
CA LEU A 110 6.73 18.28 -9.77
C LEU A 110 6.66 18.41 -11.29
N ASP A 111 7.84 18.49 -11.89
CA ASP A 111 8.03 18.46 -13.34
C ASP A 111 7.48 17.15 -13.94
N GLU A 112 6.94 17.21 -15.17
CA GLU A 112 6.26 16.08 -15.83
C GLU A 112 7.15 14.84 -15.91
N ARG A 113 8.46 15.05 -16.10
CA ARG A 113 9.46 13.98 -16.15
C ARG A 113 9.55 13.21 -14.82
N LYS A 114 9.48 13.92 -13.69
CA LYS A 114 9.53 13.31 -12.35
C LYS A 114 8.21 12.61 -12.02
N VAL A 115 7.07 13.20 -12.41
CA VAL A 115 5.74 12.58 -12.29
C VAL A 115 5.70 11.25 -13.05
N TYR A 116 6.22 11.22 -14.28
CA TYR A 116 6.29 10.00 -15.08
C TYR A 116 7.15 8.91 -14.39
N THR A 117 8.31 9.28 -13.86
CA THR A 117 9.18 8.34 -13.12
C THR A 117 8.49 7.77 -11.88
N ILE A 118 7.82 8.61 -11.09
CA ILE A 118 7.09 8.16 -9.89
C ILE A 118 5.95 7.20 -10.27
N ARG A 119 5.16 7.52 -11.30
CA ARG A 119 4.08 6.64 -11.78
C ARG A 119 4.61 5.31 -12.32
N THR A 120 5.78 5.33 -12.95
CA THR A 120 6.45 4.12 -13.44
C THR A 120 6.98 3.27 -12.29
N ALA A 121 7.64 3.88 -11.31
CA ALA A 121 8.14 3.21 -10.11
C ALA A 121 7.01 2.55 -9.31
N HIS A 122 5.87 3.23 -9.16
CA HIS A 122 4.70 2.66 -8.51
C HIS A 122 4.19 1.38 -9.22
N LYS A 123 4.04 1.42 -10.55
CA LYS A 123 3.63 0.24 -11.33
C LYS A 123 4.64 -0.90 -11.22
N LEU A 124 5.94 -0.57 -11.26
CA LEU A 124 7.02 -1.53 -11.12
C LEU A 124 6.96 -2.22 -9.74
N PHE A 125 6.92 -1.45 -8.65
CA PHE A 125 6.85 -2.03 -7.31
C PHE A 125 5.56 -2.79 -7.06
N TRP A 126 4.42 -2.33 -7.59
CA TRP A 126 3.18 -3.09 -7.54
C TRP A 126 3.33 -4.47 -8.21
N SER A 127 3.94 -4.50 -9.40
CA SER A 127 4.16 -5.75 -10.13
C SER A 127 5.12 -6.69 -9.40
N LEU A 128 6.21 -6.17 -8.83
CA LEU A 128 7.19 -6.95 -8.06
C LEU A 128 6.59 -7.49 -6.76
N PHE A 129 5.89 -6.65 -6.00
CA PHE A 129 5.17 -7.05 -4.80
C PHE A 129 4.16 -8.17 -5.11
N THR A 130 3.36 -8.02 -6.15
CA THR A 130 2.33 -8.99 -6.54
C THR A 130 2.95 -10.30 -7.02
N PHE A 131 3.99 -10.22 -7.86
CA PHE A 131 4.67 -11.40 -8.40
C PHE A 131 5.36 -12.22 -7.30
N VAL A 132 6.11 -11.57 -6.41
CA VAL A 132 6.78 -12.26 -5.30
C VAL A 132 5.77 -12.78 -4.29
N GLY A 133 4.69 -12.06 -4.02
CA GLY A 133 3.61 -12.51 -3.14
C GLY A 133 2.82 -13.70 -3.69
N PHE A 134 2.75 -13.83 -5.01
CA PHE A 134 2.19 -15.00 -5.68
C PHE A 134 3.14 -16.21 -5.58
N LEU A 135 4.45 -15.99 -5.69
CA LEU A 135 5.44 -17.06 -5.57
C LEU A 135 5.66 -17.53 -4.12
N SER A 136 5.35 -16.71 -3.13
CA SER A 136 5.56 -17.05 -1.71
C SER A 136 4.33 -17.65 -1.02
N ASN A 137 3.16 -17.69 -1.66
CA ASN A 137 1.94 -18.37 -1.19
C ASN A 137 1.81 -19.74 -1.86
#